data_AF-A0A3B8VQJ5-F1
#
_entry.id   AF-A0A3B8VQJ5-F1
#
_cell.length_a   1.000
_cell.length_b   1.000
_cell.length_c   1.000
_cell.angle_alpha   90.00
_cell.angle_beta   90.00
_cell.angle_gamma   90.00
#
_symmetry.space_group_name_H-M   'P 1'
#
loop_
_entity.id
_entity.type
_entity.pdbx_description
1 polymer ?
#
loop_
_entity_poly.entity_id
_entity_poly.type
_entity_poly.pdbx_seq_one_letter_code
_entity_poly.pdbx_strand_id
1 'polypeptide(L)'
;MGSNSPIVVNLWPSMIAHELWTPLTFLSGFSELLAARTDLPEQAKEMTAELHDRTEQMVELNERLLELTRLQPGRLSLTWHWVDLRDLIDTQVSQFDNLSEKHTVRFEAAAYAVRVRADTIRVTQSVANLINNAIKYSPEGGEIVVKLEEDIDEVVISVSDHGLGIPKEVQ
;
A
#
# COMPACT_ATOMS: atom_id res chain seq x y z
N MET A 1 27.80 33.36 -20.60
CA MET A 1 27.08 32.43 -21.51
C MET A 1 26.61 31.24 -20.68
N GLY A 2 25.37 31.31 -20.19
CA GLY A 2 24.77 30.25 -19.38
C GLY A 2 24.22 29.16 -20.30
N SER A 3 24.79 27.96 -20.19
CA SER A 3 24.26 26.74 -20.82
C SER A 3 22.94 26.38 -20.15
N ASN A 4 21.84 26.72 -20.82
CA ASN A 4 20.50 26.30 -20.43
C ASN A 4 20.29 24.87 -20.94
N SER A 5 20.74 23.88 -20.18
CA SER A 5 20.42 22.48 -20.47
C SER A 5 18.93 22.26 -20.24
N PRO A 6 18.16 21.78 -21.24
CA PRO A 6 16.74 21.51 -21.05
C PRO A 6 16.59 20.37 -20.03
N ILE A 7 15.71 20.57 -19.05
CA ILE A 7 15.26 19.51 -18.15
C ILE A 7 14.58 18.47 -19.03
N VAL A 8 15.28 17.36 -19.30
CA VAL A 8 14.71 16.22 -20.01
C VAL A 8 13.67 15.60 -19.09
N VAL A 9 12.40 15.85 -19.39
CA VAL A 9 11.28 15.23 -18.69
C VAL A 9 11.26 13.74 -19.07
N ASN A 10 11.87 12.89 -18.24
CA ASN A 10 11.89 11.45 -18.45
C ASN A 10 10.50 10.85 -18.13
N LEU A 11 9.60 10.84 -19.12
CA LEU A 11 8.28 10.18 -19.07
C LEU A 11 8.36 8.65 -19.20
N TRP A 12 9.53 8.11 -19.51
CA TRP A 12 9.73 6.68 -19.79
C TRP A 12 9.33 5.75 -18.65
N PRO A 13 9.63 6.02 -17.37
CA PRO A 13 9.31 5.07 -16.31
C PRO A 13 7.80 4.92 -16.08
N SER A 14 7.01 5.98 -16.20
CA SER A 14 5.53 5.90 -16.11
C SER A 14 4.92 5.19 -17.32
N MET A 15 5.50 5.36 -18.50
CA MET A 15 5.05 4.70 -19.73
C MET A 15 5.36 3.20 -19.68
N ILE A 16 6.59 2.83 -19.29
CA ILE A 16 6.99 1.43 -19.08
C ILE A 16 6.09 0.78 -18.03
N ALA A 17 5.81 1.47 -16.91
CA ALA A 17 4.92 0.94 -15.89
C ALA A 17 3.51 0.66 -16.41
N HIS A 18 2.97 1.56 -17.23
CA HIS A 18 1.64 1.41 -17.82
C HIS A 18 1.58 0.27 -18.84
N GLU A 19 2.63 0.13 -19.67
CA GLU A 19 2.76 -0.99 -20.62
C GLU A 19 2.95 -2.33 -19.91
N LEU A 20 3.56 -2.36 -18.73
CA LEU A 20 3.68 -3.55 -17.88
C LEU A 20 2.38 -3.89 -17.15
N TRP A 21 1.47 -2.94 -16.97
CA TRP A 21 0.22 -3.15 -16.23
C TRP A 21 -0.67 -4.18 -16.92
N THR A 22 -0.85 -4.04 -18.23
CA THR A 22 -1.67 -4.97 -19.04
C THR A 22 -1.19 -6.43 -18.97
N PRO A 23 0.08 -6.77 -19.27
CA PRO A 23 0.55 -8.14 -19.19
C PRO A 23 0.55 -8.70 -17.76
N LEU A 24 0.77 -7.86 -16.74
CA LEU A 24 0.68 -8.28 -15.34
C LEU A 24 -0.74 -8.62 -14.92
N THR A 25 -1.74 -7.82 -15.32
CA THR A 25 -3.15 -8.13 -15.07
C THR A 25 -3.56 -9.45 -15.72
N PHE A 26 -3.08 -9.72 -16.95
CA PHE A 26 -3.31 -11.01 -17.61
C PHE A 26 -2.66 -12.17 -16.85
N LEU A 27 -1.38 -12.04 -16.47
CA LEU A 27 -0.69 -13.06 -15.69
C LEU A 27 -1.38 -13.31 -14.34
N SER A 28 -1.86 -12.25 -13.69
CA SER A 28 -2.55 -12.34 -12.41
C SER A 28 -3.84 -13.14 -12.56
N GLY A 29 -4.69 -12.78 -13.53
CA GLY A 29 -5.93 -13.50 -13.79
C GLY A 29 -5.71 -14.96 -14.21
N PHE A 30 -4.68 -15.25 -15.02
CA PHE A 30 -4.35 -16.64 -15.37
C PHE A 30 -3.83 -17.44 -14.17
N SER A 31 -3.00 -16.83 -13.32
CA SER A 31 -2.49 -17.48 -12.12
C SER A 31 -3.60 -17.78 -11.11
N GLU A 32 -4.56 -16.87 -10.94
CA GLU A 32 -5.73 -17.05 -10.07
C GLU A 32 -6.65 -18.16 -10.60
N LEU A 33 -6.90 -18.20 -11.91
CA LEU A 33 -7.68 -19.28 -12.55
C LEU A 33 -7.01 -20.65 -12.39
N LEU A 34 -5.68 -20.71 -12.48
CA LEU A 34 -4.95 -21.95 -12.27
C LEU A 34 -4.97 -22.35 -10.78
N ALA A 35 -4.84 -21.39 -9.86
CA ALA A 35 -4.86 -21.64 -8.41
C ALA A 35 -6.23 -22.18 -7.95
N ALA A 36 -7.31 -21.74 -8.59
CA ALA A 36 -8.67 -22.21 -8.32
C ALA A 36 -8.95 -23.64 -8.83
N ARG A 37 -8.05 -24.27 -9.62
CA ARG A 37 -8.25 -25.63 -10.13
C ARG A 37 -7.93 -26.69 -9.09
N THR A 38 -8.90 -27.54 -8.80
CA THR A 38 -8.74 -28.67 -7.87
C THR A 38 -8.23 -29.95 -8.53
N ASP A 39 -8.23 -30.01 -9.87
CA ASP A 39 -7.91 -31.19 -10.68
C ASP A 39 -6.44 -31.24 -11.15
N LEU A 40 -5.61 -30.33 -10.67
CA LEU A 40 -4.18 -30.29 -10.99
C LEU A 40 -3.37 -31.29 -10.16
N PRO A 41 -2.31 -31.91 -10.74
CA PRO A 41 -1.30 -32.64 -9.97
C PRO A 41 -0.67 -31.75 -8.90
N GLU A 42 -0.25 -32.32 -7.77
CA GLU A 42 0.25 -31.55 -6.62
C GLU A 42 1.42 -30.62 -6.99
N GLN A 43 2.38 -31.12 -7.77
CA GLN A 43 3.51 -30.34 -8.28
C GLN A 43 3.07 -29.14 -9.16
N ALA A 44 1.95 -29.28 -9.88
CA ALA A 44 1.40 -28.18 -10.68
C ALA A 44 0.68 -27.14 -9.80
N LYS A 45 0.07 -27.54 -8.68
CA LYS A 45 -0.51 -26.61 -7.70
C LYS A 45 0.57 -25.76 -7.04
N GLU A 46 1.67 -26.37 -6.60
CA GLU A 46 2.82 -25.65 -6.02
C GLU A 46 3.40 -24.63 -7.01
N MET A 47 3.66 -25.04 -8.25
CA MET A 47 4.16 -24.12 -9.29
C MET A 47 3.18 -22.99 -9.62
N THR A 48 1.89 -23.27 -9.54
CA THR A 48 0.84 -22.28 -9.81
C THR A 48 0.75 -21.26 -8.68
N ALA A 49 0.81 -21.71 -7.43
CA ALA A 49 0.87 -20.83 -6.27
C ALA A 49 2.13 -19.94 -6.33
N GLU A 50 3.29 -20.51 -6.66
CA GLU A 50 4.51 -19.71 -6.84
C GLU A 50 4.36 -18.68 -7.97
N LEU A 51 3.79 -19.04 -9.11
CA LEU A 51 3.51 -18.11 -10.22
C LEU A 51 2.57 -16.98 -9.80
N HIS A 52 1.55 -17.29 -9.01
CA HIS A 52 0.61 -16.31 -8.48
C HIS A 52 1.32 -15.30 -7.57
N ASP A 53 2.03 -15.78 -6.54
CA ASP A 53 2.77 -14.95 -5.60
C ASP A 53 3.80 -14.05 -6.32
N ARG A 54 4.51 -14.60 -7.32
CA ARG A 54 5.47 -13.84 -8.13
C ARG A 54 4.78 -12.74 -8.94
N THR A 55 3.58 -13.01 -9.44
CA THR A 55 2.82 -12.04 -10.23
C THR A 55 2.29 -10.90 -9.36
N GLU A 56 1.77 -11.20 -8.17
CA GLU A 56 1.37 -10.18 -7.19
C GLU A 56 2.55 -9.29 -6.78
N GLN A 57 3.72 -9.89 -6.53
CA GLN A 57 4.94 -9.12 -6.23
C GLN A 57 5.31 -8.16 -7.37
N MET A 58 5.15 -8.57 -8.63
CA MET A 58 5.43 -7.69 -9.78
C MET A 58 4.40 -6.57 -9.91
N VAL A 59 3.12 -6.83 -9.63
CA VAL A 59 2.07 -5.80 -9.58
C VAL A 59 2.42 -4.76 -8.53
N GLU A 60 2.77 -5.20 -7.31
CA GLU A 60 3.16 -4.31 -6.20
C GLU A 60 4.40 -3.46 -6.55
N LEU A 61 5.42 -4.06 -7.19
CA LEU A 61 6.60 -3.33 -7.65
C LEU A 61 6.27 -2.28 -8.71
N ASN A 62 5.35 -2.60 -9.62
CA ASN A 62 4.93 -1.68 -10.68
C ASN A 62 4.14 -0.48 -10.11
N GLU A 63 3.28 -0.73 -9.12
CA GLU A 63 2.56 0.33 -8.40
C GLU A 63 3.53 1.25 -7.63
N ARG A 64 4.51 0.67 -6.92
CA ARG A 64 5.59 1.43 -6.26
C ARG A 64 6.40 2.26 -7.26
N LEU A 65 6.69 1.73 -8.45
CA LEU A 65 7.37 2.48 -9.50
C LEU A 65 6.53 3.68 -9.96
N LEU A 66 5.22 3.49 -10.18
CA LEU A 66 4.31 4.58 -10.53
C LEU A 66 4.26 5.66 -9.45
N GLU A 67 4.20 5.28 -8.18
CA GLU A 67 4.29 6.23 -7.06
C GLU A 67 5.58 7.04 -7.10
N LEU A 68 6.73 6.40 -7.27
CA LEU A 68 8.03 7.08 -7.36
C LEU A 68 8.11 8.07 -8.52
N THR A 69 7.49 7.75 -9.66
CA THR A 69 7.43 8.69 -10.79
C THR A 69 6.56 9.91 -10.52
N ARG A 70 5.55 9.77 -9.65
CA ARG A 70 4.66 10.86 -9.22
C ARG A 70 5.28 11.70 -8.11
N LEU A 71 6.19 11.15 -7.32
CA LEU A 71 6.88 11.80 -6.20
C LEU A 71 8.08 12.68 -6.62
N GLN A 72 8.37 12.83 -7.92
CA GLN A 72 9.46 13.71 -8.38
C GLN A 72 9.24 15.17 -7.93
N PRO A 73 10.29 15.86 -7.44
CA PRO A 73 10.21 17.26 -7.02
C PRO A 73 9.62 18.14 -8.13
N GLY A 74 8.59 18.90 -7.79
CA GLY A 74 7.88 19.80 -8.72
C GLY A 74 6.65 19.22 -9.42
N ARG A 75 6.29 17.94 -9.17
CA ARG A 75 5.07 17.31 -9.73
C ARG A 75 4.04 16.85 -8.69
N LEU A 76 4.37 16.87 -7.40
CA LEU A 76 3.42 16.53 -6.35
C LEU A 76 2.47 17.71 -6.07
N SER A 77 1.40 17.80 -6.84
CA SER A 77 0.29 18.70 -6.52
C SER A 77 -0.54 18.07 -5.41
N LEU A 78 -0.39 18.57 -4.19
CA LEU A 78 -1.26 18.20 -3.08
C LEU A 78 -2.56 18.98 -3.18
N THR A 79 -3.68 18.25 -3.10
CA THR A 79 -5.00 18.88 -3.02
C THR A 79 -5.37 18.99 -1.55
N TRP A 80 -5.27 20.20 -1.00
CA TRP A 80 -5.49 20.41 0.43
C TRP A 80 -6.96 20.69 0.73
N HIS A 81 -7.58 19.82 1.52
CA HIS A 81 -8.93 20.01 2.05
C HIS A 81 -8.95 19.79 3.57
N TRP A 82 -10.00 20.28 4.22
CA TRP A 82 -10.29 19.88 5.59
C TRP A 82 -10.81 18.45 5.58
N VAL A 83 -10.15 17.58 6.34
CA VAL A 83 -10.46 16.15 6.43
C VAL A 83 -10.60 15.80 7.90
N ASP A 84 -11.61 15.01 8.25
CA ASP A 84 -11.67 14.35 9.54
C ASP A 84 -10.88 13.06 9.48
N LEU A 85 -9.71 13.03 10.12
CA LEU A 85 -8.82 11.87 10.11
C LEU A 85 -9.44 10.68 10.83
N ARG A 86 -10.31 10.90 11.81
CA ARG A 86 -10.99 9.80 12.52
C ARG A 86 -11.85 9.02 11.53
N ASP A 87 -12.76 9.69 10.83
CA ASP A 87 -13.67 9.05 9.87
C ASP A 87 -12.90 8.38 8.72
N LEU A 88 -11.85 9.04 8.23
CA LEU A 88 -11.00 8.50 7.17
C LEU A 88 -10.32 7.20 7.60
N ILE A 89 -9.69 7.19 8.78
CA ILE A 89 -8.96 6.02 9.28
C ILE A 89 -9.93 4.91 9.67
N ASP A 90 -11.05 5.22 10.30
CA ASP A 90 -12.09 4.24 10.67
C ASP A 90 -12.64 3.50 9.45
N THR A 91 -12.85 4.23 8.34
CA THR A 91 -13.24 3.64 7.06
C THR A 91 -12.18 2.68 6.52
N GLN A 92 -10.90 3.05 6.61
CA GLN A 92 -9.80 2.19 6.16
C GLN A 92 -9.66 0.95 7.04
N VAL A 93 -9.66 1.11 8.36
CA VAL A 93 -9.58 -0.01 9.31
C VAL A 93 -10.72 -1.00 9.07
N SER A 94 -11.94 -0.51 8.94
CA SER A 94 -13.11 -1.35 8.64
C SER A 94 -12.95 -2.13 7.33
N GLN A 95 -12.34 -1.54 6.31
CA GLN A 95 -12.09 -2.22 5.04
C GLN A 95 -11.08 -3.37 5.20
N PHE A 96 -9.97 -3.13 5.88
CA PHE A 96 -8.92 -4.14 6.08
C PHE A 96 -9.33 -5.25 7.06
N ASP A 97 -10.07 -4.92 8.12
CA ASP A 97 -10.62 -5.91 9.05
C ASP A 97 -11.55 -6.91 8.34
N ASN A 98 -12.35 -6.44 7.37
CA ASN A 98 -13.22 -7.30 6.58
C ASN A 98 -12.48 -8.14 5.52
N LEU A 99 -11.29 -7.70 5.08
CA LEU A 99 -10.50 -8.38 4.03
C LEU A 99 -9.55 -9.44 4.60
N SER A 100 -9.12 -9.30 5.87
CA SER A 100 -8.19 -10.25 6.48
C SER A 100 -8.92 -11.40 7.18
N GLU A 101 -8.59 -12.63 6.81
CA GLU A 101 -9.10 -13.83 7.51
C GLU A 101 -8.29 -14.17 8.78
N LYS A 102 -7.06 -13.66 8.90
CA LYS A 102 -6.09 -14.04 9.95
C LYS A 102 -5.75 -12.91 10.92
N HIS A 103 -6.07 -11.66 10.56
CA HIS A 103 -5.78 -10.49 11.38
C HIS A 103 -7.06 -9.83 11.83
N THR A 104 -7.02 -9.24 13.02
CA THR A 104 -8.04 -8.30 13.48
C THR A 104 -7.44 -6.92 13.45
N VAL A 105 -8.04 -6.00 12.69
CA VAL A 105 -7.56 -4.63 12.55
C VAL A 105 -8.43 -3.74 13.42
N ARG A 106 -7.84 -3.12 14.44
CA ARG A 106 -8.57 -2.28 15.40
C ARG A 106 -8.15 -0.83 15.31
N PHE A 107 -9.12 0.06 15.45
CA PHE A 107 -8.91 1.49 15.48
C PHE A 107 -9.02 2.04 16.90
N GLU A 108 -8.01 2.80 17.32
CA GLU A 108 -7.98 3.49 18.60
C GLU A 108 -7.82 5.00 18.40
N ALA A 109 -8.82 5.76 18.82
CA ALA A 109 -8.78 7.22 18.77
C ALA A 109 -9.45 7.81 20.02
N ALA A 110 -8.72 8.64 20.75
CA ALA A 110 -9.25 9.31 21.95
C ALA A 110 -10.22 10.45 21.60
N ALA A 111 -9.95 11.19 20.52
CA ALA A 111 -10.73 12.34 20.08
C ALA A 111 -11.92 11.94 19.19
N TYR A 112 -13.10 12.54 19.40
CA TYR A 112 -14.32 12.28 18.62
C TYR A 112 -14.22 12.72 17.14
N ALA A 113 -13.37 13.69 16.84
CA ALA A 113 -13.11 14.19 15.50
C ALA A 113 -11.72 14.83 15.48
N VAL A 114 -10.95 14.63 14.41
CA VAL A 114 -9.61 15.22 14.27
C VAL A 114 -9.50 15.86 12.90
N ARG A 115 -9.78 17.17 12.84
CA ARG A 115 -9.83 17.91 11.57
C ARG A 115 -8.50 18.56 11.25
N VAL A 116 -7.88 18.12 10.15
CA VAL A 116 -6.63 18.70 9.64
C VAL A 116 -6.80 19.14 8.18
N ARG A 117 -5.91 20.02 7.71
CA ARG A 117 -5.73 20.21 6.28
C ARG A 117 -4.82 19.12 5.76
N ALA A 118 -5.33 18.25 4.90
CA ALA A 118 -4.57 17.19 4.26
C ALA A 118 -5.10 16.88 2.86
N ASP A 119 -4.29 16.17 2.07
CA ASP A 119 -4.74 15.50 0.86
C ASP A 119 -5.28 14.11 1.23
N THR A 120 -6.60 13.98 1.22
CA THR A 120 -7.33 12.74 1.54
C THR A 120 -6.75 11.52 0.82
N ILE A 121 -6.47 11.63 -0.48
CA ILE A 121 -5.99 10.49 -1.28
C ILE A 121 -4.62 10.05 -0.75
N ARG A 122 -3.75 11.00 -0.44
CA ARG A 122 -2.40 10.71 0.06
C ARG A 122 -2.42 10.10 1.45
N VAL A 123 -3.25 10.63 2.36
CA VAL A 123 -3.38 10.07 3.71
C VAL A 123 -3.95 8.65 3.64
N THR A 124 -5.02 8.43 2.87
CA THR A 124 -5.61 7.10 2.65
C THR A 124 -4.56 6.11 2.15
N GLN A 125 -3.79 6.50 1.13
CA GLN A 125 -2.73 5.66 0.56
C GLN A 125 -1.63 5.34 1.59
N SER A 126 -1.17 6.33 2.36
CA SER A 126 -0.15 6.10 3.39
C SER A 126 -0.63 5.15 4.48
N VAL A 127 -1.87 5.32 4.98
CA VAL A 127 -2.44 4.44 6.00
C VAL A 127 -2.63 3.02 5.47
N ALA A 128 -3.17 2.87 4.26
CA ALA A 128 -3.35 1.58 3.62
C ALA A 128 -2.00 0.84 3.44
N ASN A 129 -0.95 1.56 3.04
CA ASN A 129 0.39 0.99 2.89
C ASN A 129 0.95 0.48 4.22
N LEU A 130 0.73 1.20 5.33
CA LEU A 130 1.19 0.77 6.65
C LEU A 130 0.41 -0.47 7.14
N ILE A 131 -0.91 -0.50 6.98
CA ILE A 131 -1.74 -1.66 7.36
C ILE A 131 -1.37 -2.89 6.51
N ASN A 132 -1.19 -2.71 5.20
CA ASN A 132 -0.81 -3.80 4.30
C ASN A 132 0.58 -4.37 4.65
N ASN A 133 1.53 -3.50 5.00
CA ASN A 133 2.83 -3.94 5.52
C ASN A 133 2.66 -4.74 6.83
N ALA A 134 1.87 -4.26 7.78
CA ALA A 134 1.59 -4.97 9.03
C ALA A 134 1.03 -6.38 8.80
N ILE A 135 0.06 -6.54 7.90
CA ILE A 135 -0.51 -7.84 7.50
C ILE A 135 0.58 -8.73 6.87
N LYS A 136 1.30 -8.20 5.88
CA LYS A 136 2.32 -8.92 5.12
C LYS A 136 3.48 -9.42 5.99
N TYR A 137 3.90 -8.62 6.96
CA TYR A 137 5.05 -8.94 7.84
C TYR A 137 4.65 -9.61 9.16
N SER A 138 3.36 -9.88 9.36
CA SER A 138 2.79 -10.67 10.47
C SER A 138 2.10 -11.95 9.95
N PRO A 139 2.83 -12.92 9.35
CA PRO A 139 2.22 -14.05 8.64
C PRO A 139 1.43 -15.02 9.54
N GLU A 140 1.69 -15.01 10.86
CA GLU A 140 0.99 -15.82 11.85
C GLU A 140 -0.40 -15.25 12.22
N GLY A 141 -0.78 -14.10 11.65
CA GLY A 141 -2.01 -13.39 12.02
C GLY A 141 -1.80 -12.48 13.22
N GLY A 142 -2.91 -12.15 13.89
CA GLY A 142 -2.90 -11.39 15.14
C GLY A 142 -3.52 -10.00 15.04
N GLU A 143 -3.36 -9.22 16.11
CA GLU A 143 -3.91 -7.87 16.19
C GLU A 143 -3.02 -6.86 15.47
N ILE A 144 -3.64 -6.00 14.66
CA ILE A 144 -3.03 -4.80 14.11
C ILE A 144 -3.77 -3.60 14.69
N VAL A 145 -3.05 -2.72 15.38
CA VAL A 145 -3.63 -1.54 16.03
C VAL A 145 -3.28 -0.31 15.24
N VAL A 146 -4.30 0.37 14.71
CA VAL A 146 -4.17 1.70 14.13
C VAL A 146 -4.59 2.72 15.18
N LYS A 147 -3.68 3.62 15.53
CA LYS A 147 -3.92 4.61 16.59
C LYS A 147 -3.81 6.02 16.04
N LEU A 148 -4.78 6.86 16.42
CA LEU A 148 -4.82 8.29 16.10
C LEU A 148 -4.70 9.10 17.39
N GLU A 149 -3.61 9.86 17.50
CA GLU A 149 -3.33 10.73 18.64
C GLU A 149 -3.15 12.18 18.17
N GLU A 150 -3.75 13.10 18.93
CA GLU A 150 -3.57 14.53 18.75
C GLU A 150 -2.59 15.01 19.82
N ASP A 151 -1.49 15.63 19.39
CA ASP A 151 -0.54 16.34 20.25
C ASP A 151 -0.70 17.85 20.00
N ILE A 152 0.07 18.68 20.71
CA ILE A 152 -0.07 20.14 20.75
C ILE A 152 0.01 20.77 19.35
N ASP A 153 0.95 20.30 18.52
CA ASP A 153 1.26 20.88 17.21
C ASP A 153 1.09 19.90 16.03
N GLU A 154 0.77 18.63 16.31
CA GLU A 154 0.69 17.59 15.29
C GLU A 154 -0.35 16.51 15.60
N VAL A 155 -0.67 15.75 14.57
CA VAL A 155 -1.51 14.56 14.67
C VAL A 155 -0.69 13.36 14.23
N VAL A 156 -0.61 12.36 15.09
CA VAL A 156 0.17 11.15 14.89
C VAL A 156 -0.76 10.00 14.55
N ILE A 157 -0.50 9.36 13.41
CA ILE A 157 -1.12 8.09 13.03
C ILE A 157 -0.06 7.02 13.16
N SER A 158 -0.30 6.02 14.00
CA SER A 158 0.60 4.87 14.14
C SER A 158 -0.12 3.58 13.78
N VAL A 159 0.63 2.63 13.21
CA VAL A 159 0.18 1.27 12.93
C VAL A 159 1.14 0.34 13.64
N SER A 160 0.63 -0.49 14.54
CA SER A 160 1.42 -1.45 15.32
C SER A 160 0.98 -2.86 14.99
N ASP A 161 1.95 -3.76 14.84
CA ASP A 161 1.75 -5.18 14.58
C ASP A 161 2.70 -6.03 15.45
N HIS A 162 2.47 -7.34 15.47
CA HIS A 162 3.27 -8.32 16.20
C HIS A 162 4.13 -9.18 15.27
N GLY A 163 4.46 -8.65 14.10
CA GLY A 163 5.20 -9.35 13.06
C GLY A 163 6.70 -9.46 13.33
N LEU A 164 7.42 -9.82 12.26
CA LEU A 164 8.87 -10.11 12.30
C LEU A 164 9.74 -8.90 12.69
N GLY A 165 9.15 -7.69 12.66
CA GLY A 165 9.87 -6.43 12.87
C GLY A 165 10.83 -6.09 11.72
N ILE A 166 11.37 -4.87 11.75
CA ILE A 166 12.43 -4.43 10.82
C ILE A 166 13.79 -4.73 11.46
N PRO A 167 14.69 -5.49 10.81
CA PRO A 167 16.04 -5.72 11.33
C PRO A 167 16.78 -4.39 11.56
N LYS A 168 17.57 -4.30 12.63
CA LYS A 168 18.26 -3.05 13.01
C LYS A 168 19.22 -2.52 11.93
N GLU A 169 19.67 -3.35 11.00
CA GLU A 169 20.53 -2.92 9.89
C GLU A 169 19.78 -2.15 8.78
N VAL A 170 18.45 -2.21 8.75
CA VAL A 170 17.58 -1.56 7.73
C VAL A 170 16.61 -0.53 8.33
N GLN A 171 16.79 -0.18 9.60
CA GLN A 171 15.96 0.79 10.33
C GLN A 171 16.43 2.24 10.15
#